data_AF-A0AAN8E234-F1
#
_entry.id   AF-A0AAN8E234-F1
#
_cell.length_a   1.000
_cell.length_b   1.000
_cell.length_c   1.000
_cell.angle_alpha   90.00
_cell.angle_beta   90.00
_cell.angle_gamma   90.00
#
_symmetry.space_group_name_H-M   'P 1'
#
loop_
_entity.id
_entity.type
_entity.pdbx_description
1 polymer ?
#
loop_
_entity_poly.entity_id
_entity_poly.type
_entity_poly.pdbx_seq_one_letter_code
_entity_poly.pdbx_strand_id
1 'polypeptide(L)'
;MNTPIKQTLESEQEVNATVTASFKSSFQHLLPHRSFVCCWGSLSPPCQQSRRKEHSSARCPHRGRGGAGRGREEEATALPQHTSAEPPLDQFRIRKFFVLRPGTLSQAVRDVEALVDGTVDGSVRGVWLMTEVDHWNNEKERLVLITDNSLLVFKYDFVMFNCEQIQRIALNFVDRISCGKFSFPKHSLLQRDGEGVRVFWDRLREPSFTSRWNPFATDFPFVTFTHHPVRTVSDSFSDLCDIQTFQEQLRAAAQKVHAVKPVPGKANGVMVLNELIHIEAYVGLMSFLGNQNKLGYCMARGNIGF
;
A
#
# COMPACT_ATOMS: atom_id res chain seq x y z
N MET A 1 9.25 16.29 -48.78
CA MET A 1 9.78 15.40 -47.72
C MET A 1 8.80 15.43 -46.56
N ASN A 2 8.09 14.33 -46.24
CA ASN A 2 7.39 14.11 -44.96
C ASN A 2 6.72 12.71 -44.92
N THR A 3 7.54 11.65 -45.00
CA THR A 3 7.08 10.24 -45.02
C THR A 3 8.15 9.32 -44.42
N PRO A 4 8.27 9.31 -43.07
CA PRO A 4 8.37 8.01 -42.41
C PRO A 4 7.49 7.84 -41.16
N ILE A 5 7.21 8.93 -40.42
CA ILE A 5 6.65 8.88 -39.05
C ILE A 5 5.21 8.31 -38.99
N LYS A 6 4.39 8.49 -40.04
CA LYS A 6 3.03 7.93 -40.08
C LYS A 6 3.00 6.41 -40.12
N GLN A 7 3.90 5.78 -40.88
CA GLN A 7 3.89 4.33 -41.07
C GLN A 7 4.21 3.57 -39.77
N THR A 8 5.06 4.15 -38.90
CA THR A 8 5.29 3.60 -37.56
C THR A 8 3.99 3.59 -36.75
N LEU A 9 3.31 4.73 -36.62
CA LEU A 9 2.09 4.87 -35.83
C LEU A 9 0.92 4.02 -36.36
N GLU A 10 0.77 3.91 -37.68
CA GLU A 10 -0.24 3.07 -38.32
C GLU A 10 0.04 1.58 -38.06
N SER A 11 1.31 1.14 -38.14
CA SER A 11 1.71 -0.23 -37.78
C SER A 11 1.52 -0.55 -36.28
N GLU A 12 1.75 0.42 -35.40
CA GLU A 12 1.52 0.27 -33.96
C GLU A 12 0.02 0.16 -33.64
N GLN A 13 -0.86 0.87 -34.35
CA GLN A 13 -2.31 0.69 -34.17
C GLN A 13 -2.79 -0.71 -34.58
N GLU A 14 -2.27 -1.27 -35.67
CA GLU A 14 -2.66 -2.59 -36.17
C GLU A 14 -2.19 -3.73 -35.23
N VAL A 15 -0.99 -3.61 -34.65
CA VAL A 15 -0.52 -4.50 -33.58
C VAL A 15 -1.39 -4.37 -32.33
N ASN A 16 -1.75 -3.15 -31.90
CA ASN A 16 -2.61 -2.93 -30.74
C ASN A 16 -4.01 -3.56 -30.92
N ALA A 17 -4.60 -3.47 -32.12
CA ALA A 17 -5.86 -4.13 -32.43
C ALA A 17 -5.74 -5.67 -32.31
N THR A 18 -4.65 -6.23 -32.83
CA THR A 18 -4.36 -7.68 -32.81
C THR A 18 -4.15 -8.21 -31.39
N VAL A 19 -3.39 -7.50 -30.54
CA VAL A 19 -3.20 -7.85 -29.13
C VAL A 19 -4.53 -7.77 -28.36
N THR A 20 -5.33 -6.72 -28.60
CA THR A 20 -6.65 -6.55 -27.97
C THR A 20 -7.62 -7.68 -28.35
N ALA A 21 -7.58 -8.16 -29.59
CA ALA A 21 -8.37 -9.30 -30.04
C ALA A 21 -7.96 -10.61 -29.35
N SER A 22 -6.65 -10.87 -29.23
CA SER A 22 -6.11 -12.03 -28.51
C SER A 22 -6.51 -12.03 -27.02
N PHE A 23 -6.51 -10.85 -26.38
CA PHE A 23 -6.94 -10.69 -25.00
C PHE A 23 -8.43 -11.00 -24.79
N LYS A 24 -9.29 -10.61 -25.75
CA LYS A 24 -10.72 -10.98 -25.73
C LYS A 24 -10.93 -12.49 -25.90
N SER A 25 -10.20 -13.12 -26.82
CA SER A 25 -10.32 -14.57 -27.08
C SER A 25 -9.98 -15.41 -25.85
N SER A 26 -8.94 -15.04 -25.11
CA SER A 26 -8.54 -15.71 -23.86
C SER A 26 -9.58 -15.63 -22.74
N PHE A 27 -10.41 -14.57 -22.70
CA PHE A 27 -11.40 -14.38 -21.64
C PHE A 27 -12.72 -15.15 -21.86
N GLN A 28 -13.07 -15.52 -23.09
CA GLN A 28 -14.33 -16.22 -23.37
C GLN A 28 -14.36 -17.68 -22.88
N HIS A 29 -13.19 -18.29 -22.57
CA HIS A 29 -13.09 -19.66 -22.09
C HIS A 29 -13.07 -19.83 -20.55
N LEU A 30 -13.22 -18.75 -19.77
CA LEU A 30 -13.10 -18.77 -18.30
C LEU A 30 -14.40 -18.45 -17.55
N LEU A 31 -15.57 -18.64 -18.18
CA LEU A 31 -16.88 -18.55 -17.51
C LEU A 31 -17.47 -19.95 -17.24
N PRO A 32 -17.42 -20.46 -15.99
CA PRO A 32 -18.04 -21.74 -15.64
C PRO A 32 -19.58 -21.61 -15.56
N HIS A 33 -20.29 -22.22 -16.51
CA HIS A 33 -21.74 -22.38 -16.48
C HIS A 33 -22.17 -23.29 -15.32
N ARG A 34 -22.74 -22.74 -14.24
CA ARG A 34 -23.53 -23.45 -13.20
C ARG A 34 -24.52 -22.46 -12.58
N SER A 35 -25.81 -22.51 -12.94
CA SER A 35 -26.84 -23.47 -12.48
C SER A 35 -27.32 -23.19 -11.05
N PHE A 36 -28.50 -22.57 -10.97
CA PHE A 36 -29.28 -22.37 -9.73
C PHE A 36 -29.60 -23.72 -9.06
N VAL A 37 -29.43 -23.80 -7.73
CA VAL A 37 -30.27 -24.62 -6.85
C VAL A 37 -30.52 -23.82 -5.57
N CYS A 38 -31.79 -23.52 -5.28
CA CYS A 38 -32.19 -22.92 -4.01
C CYS A 38 -32.31 -24.01 -2.93
N CYS A 39 -31.97 -23.69 -1.68
CA CYS A 39 -32.46 -24.44 -0.52
C CYS A 39 -32.75 -23.47 0.62
N TRP A 40 -33.81 -23.75 1.40
CA TRP A 40 -34.47 -22.77 2.27
C TRP A 40 -34.89 -23.44 3.58
N GLY A 41 -34.77 -22.72 4.70
CA GLY A 41 -35.13 -23.18 6.04
C GLY A 41 -33.99 -22.92 7.05
N SER A 42 -34.05 -22.03 8.06
CA SER A 42 -35.09 -21.61 9.03
C SER A 42 -35.01 -22.36 10.37
N LEU A 43 -34.56 -21.69 11.44
CA LEU A 43 -35.32 -21.44 12.68
C LEU A 43 -34.53 -20.56 13.69
N SER A 44 -35.24 -19.96 14.66
CA SER A 44 -34.77 -19.11 15.79
C SER A 44 -35.97 -18.85 16.75
N PRO A 45 -35.86 -18.13 17.90
CA PRO A 45 -34.75 -17.88 18.83
C PRO A 45 -35.06 -18.66 20.17
N PRO A 46 -35.37 -18.13 21.39
CA PRO A 46 -34.97 -16.93 22.18
C PRO A 46 -34.58 -17.22 23.66
N CYS A 47 -34.63 -16.18 24.53
CA CYS A 47 -34.52 -16.17 26.01
C CYS A 47 -33.10 -16.36 26.64
N GLN A 48 -32.77 -15.79 27.82
CA GLN A 48 -33.56 -14.97 28.77
C GLN A 48 -32.73 -13.81 29.42
N GLN A 49 -33.28 -13.13 30.44
CA GLN A 49 -32.93 -11.74 30.85
C GLN A 49 -32.92 -11.53 32.38
N SER A 50 -31.90 -10.86 32.97
CA SER A 50 -31.87 -10.45 34.40
C SER A 50 -30.68 -9.51 34.74
N ARG A 51 -30.63 -8.67 35.80
CA ARG A 51 -31.56 -7.62 36.31
C ARG A 51 -30.90 -6.82 37.48
N ARG A 52 -31.05 -5.48 37.52
CA ARG A 52 -30.83 -4.57 38.71
C ARG A 52 -29.37 -4.51 39.26
N LYS A 53 -28.86 -3.52 40.01
CA LYS A 53 -29.38 -2.38 40.83
C LYS A 53 -28.33 -1.20 40.78
N GLU A 54 -28.32 -0.08 41.54
CA GLU A 54 -29.26 1.07 41.79
C GLU A 54 -28.62 2.01 42.88
N HIS A 55 -28.98 3.31 42.98
CA HIS A 55 -28.57 4.32 44.03
C HIS A 55 -27.12 4.91 44.01
N SER A 56 -26.81 6.16 44.49
CA SER A 56 -27.62 7.38 44.73
C SER A 56 -26.84 8.68 45.11
N SER A 57 -27.34 9.85 44.69
CA SER A 57 -27.51 11.14 45.46
C SER A 57 -26.33 11.97 46.06
N ALA A 58 -26.13 13.20 45.55
CA ALA A 58 -26.06 14.50 46.29
C ALA A 58 -25.99 15.68 45.27
N ARG A 59 -26.96 16.60 45.09
CA ARG A 59 -27.43 17.79 45.85
C ARG A 59 -26.43 18.97 46.01
N CYS A 60 -26.88 20.16 45.58
CA CYS A 60 -26.19 21.48 45.58
C CYS A 60 -26.54 22.33 46.83
N PRO A 61 -26.01 23.57 46.95
CA PRO A 61 -26.91 24.75 46.83
C PRO A 61 -26.32 26.02 46.16
N HIS A 62 -27.16 27.07 46.02
CA HIS A 62 -26.95 28.34 45.28
C HIS A 62 -26.19 29.46 46.02
N ARG A 63 -25.50 30.35 45.26
CA ARG A 63 -25.62 31.84 45.16
C ARG A 63 -24.40 32.44 44.41
N GLY A 64 -24.41 33.62 43.78
CA GLY A 64 -25.52 34.50 43.41
C GLY A 64 -25.12 35.94 43.01
N ARG A 65 -25.42 36.33 41.75
CA ARG A 65 -25.70 37.71 41.25
C ARG A 65 -24.64 38.85 41.37
N GLY A 66 -24.01 39.18 40.24
CA GLY A 66 -23.92 40.57 39.75
C GLY A 66 -22.63 41.37 39.97
N GLY A 67 -22.22 42.13 38.94
CA GLY A 67 -21.11 43.09 38.97
C GLY A 67 -20.64 43.42 37.55
N ALA A 68 -20.50 44.70 37.20
CA ALA A 68 -20.02 45.14 35.88
C ALA A 68 -18.80 46.06 36.03
N GLY A 69 -17.82 45.90 35.14
CA GLY A 69 -16.62 46.74 35.08
C GLY A 69 -16.05 46.76 33.67
N ARG A 70 -15.71 47.95 33.17
CA ARG A 70 -14.97 48.11 31.91
C ARG A 70 -13.47 48.06 32.19
N GLY A 71 -12.78 47.13 31.55
CA GLY A 71 -11.33 47.19 31.28
C GLY A 71 -11.11 47.20 29.76
N ARG A 72 -10.04 47.85 29.29
CA ARG A 72 -9.74 48.01 27.86
C ARG A 72 -8.23 47.87 27.66
N GLU A 73 -7.78 46.67 27.35
CA GLU A 73 -6.40 46.32 27.02
C GLU A 73 -6.35 45.56 25.69
N GLU A 74 -5.16 45.43 25.11
CA GLU A 74 -4.98 45.49 23.66
C GLU A 74 -5.03 44.12 22.96
N GLU A 75 -5.72 44.07 21.82
CA GLU A 75 -5.85 42.86 21.00
C GLU A 75 -4.61 42.68 20.09
N ALA A 76 -3.59 41.99 20.62
CA ALA A 76 -2.47 41.51 19.81
C ALA A 76 -2.89 40.26 19.02
N THR A 77 -3.51 40.44 17.84
CA THR A 77 -4.06 39.37 17.00
C THR A 77 -2.98 38.43 16.43
N ALA A 78 -2.55 37.45 17.22
CA ALA A 78 -1.65 36.39 16.76
C ALA A 78 -2.40 35.42 15.83
N LEU A 79 -2.06 35.46 14.54
CA LEU A 79 -2.64 34.58 13.52
C LEU A 79 -2.33 33.09 13.81
N PRO A 80 -3.33 32.21 13.95
CA PRO A 80 -3.10 30.77 13.97
C PRO A 80 -2.48 30.34 12.64
N GLN A 81 -1.37 29.61 12.71
CA GLN A 81 -0.68 29.12 11.53
C GLN A 81 -1.58 28.13 10.76
N HIS A 82 -1.50 28.14 9.43
CA HIS A 82 -2.30 27.28 8.57
C HIS A 82 -2.03 25.79 8.83
N THR A 83 -2.82 25.16 9.69
CA THR A 83 -2.98 23.71 9.68
C THR A 83 -3.68 23.33 8.38
N SER A 84 -2.94 22.70 7.45
CA SER A 84 -3.50 22.19 6.20
C SER A 84 -4.38 20.96 6.49
N ALA A 85 -5.61 21.22 6.92
CA ALA A 85 -6.62 20.18 7.09
C ALA A 85 -6.93 19.54 5.74
N GLU A 86 -6.51 18.29 5.57
CA GLU A 86 -6.93 17.42 4.45
C GLU A 86 -8.46 17.55 4.26
N PRO A 87 -8.95 17.72 3.02
CA PRO A 87 -10.36 18.02 2.78
C PRO A 87 -11.25 16.91 3.36
N PRO A 88 -12.38 17.23 4.04
CA PRO A 88 -13.15 16.24 4.80
C PRO A 88 -13.57 14.98 4.02
N LEU A 89 -13.74 15.11 2.71
CA LEU A 89 -14.06 14.00 1.81
C LEU A 89 -13.02 12.88 1.85
N ASP A 90 -11.72 13.19 1.94
CA ASP A 90 -10.68 12.17 1.95
C ASP A 90 -10.58 11.45 3.30
N GLN A 91 -10.86 12.12 4.43
CA GLN A 91 -11.08 11.42 5.71
C GLN A 91 -12.26 10.41 5.61
N PHE A 92 -13.34 10.75 4.91
CA PHE A 92 -14.45 9.82 4.65
C PHE A 92 -14.09 8.69 3.66
N ARG A 93 -13.10 8.86 2.78
CA ARG A 93 -12.57 7.78 1.94
C ARG A 93 -11.63 6.87 2.73
N ILE A 94 -10.74 7.43 3.54
CA ILE A 94 -9.76 6.69 4.33
C ILE A 94 -10.46 5.77 5.35
N ARG A 95 -11.58 6.19 5.96
CA ARG A 95 -12.43 5.32 6.81
C ARG A 95 -13.02 4.07 6.13
N LYS A 96 -12.89 3.92 4.80
CA LYS A 96 -13.36 2.73 4.06
C LYS A 96 -12.34 1.61 3.99
N PHE A 97 -11.08 1.84 4.34
CA PHE A 97 -10.03 0.82 4.36
C PHE A 97 -10.32 -0.23 5.43
N PHE A 98 -10.22 -1.52 5.08
CA PHE A 98 -10.49 -2.62 6.01
C PHE A 98 -9.43 -2.73 7.12
N VAL A 99 -8.17 -2.39 6.84
CA VAL A 99 -7.07 -2.41 7.82
C VAL A 99 -7.31 -1.49 9.04
N LEU A 100 -8.13 -0.44 8.89
CA LEU A 100 -8.52 0.47 9.99
C LEU A 100 -9.61 -0.11 10.92
N ARG A 101 -10.20 -1.26 10.59
CA ARG A 101 -11.22 -1.89 11.45
C ARG A 101 -10.55 -2.44 12.72
N PRO A 102 -11.13 -2.23 13.93
CA PRO A 102 -10.54 -2.69 15.17
C PRO A 102 -10.12 -4.16 15.13
N GLY A 103 -8.88 -4.45 15.56
CA GLY A 103 -8.29 -5.78 15.56
C GLY A 103 -7.90 -6.36 14.18
N THR A 104 -8.30 -5.75 13.06
CA THR A 104 -8.07 -6.32 11.72
C THR A 104 -6.60 -6.30 11.33
N LEU A 105 -5.90 -5.18 11.53
CA LEU A 105 -4.43 -5.14 11.43
C LEU A 105 -3.77 -6.14 12.38
N SER A 106 -4.18 -6.18 13.65
CA SER A 106 -3.55 -7.03 14.67
C SER A 106 -3.72 -8.53 14.41
N GLN A 107 -4.81 -8.92 13.72
CA GLN A 107 -4.99 -10.28 13.22
C GLN A 107 -4.04 -10.55 12.05
N ALA A 108 -4.04 -9.68 11.04
CA ALA A 108 -3.17 -9.81 9.88
C ALA A 108 -1.67 -9.88 10.22
N VAL A 109 -1.22 -9.11 11.21
CA VAL A 109 0.16 -9.17 11.75
C VAL A 109 0.48 -10.57 12.27
N ARG A 110 -0.37 -11.15 13.13
CA ARG A 110 -0.19 -12.52 13.63
C ARG A 110 -0.16 -13.55 12.49
N ASP A 111 -1.03 -13.38 11.50
CA ASP A 111 -1.15 -14.32 10.39
C ASP A 111 0.06 -14.28 9.44
N VAL A 112 0.67 -13.11 9.21
CA VAL A 112 1.92 -13.02 8.43
C VAL A 112 3.15 -13.42 9.24
N GLU A 113 3.19 -13.15 10.55
CA GLU A 113 4.25 -13.63 11.46
C GLU A 113 4.26 -15.16 11.57
N ALA A 114 3.09 -15.80 11.62
CA ALA A 114 2.95 -17.26 11.61
C ALA A 114 3.40 -17.93 10.30
N LEU A 115 3.62 -17.14 9.24
CA LEU A 115 4.11 -17.60 7.93
C LEU A 115 5.62 -17.35 7.73
N VAL A 116 6.33 -16.84 8.75
CA VAL A 116 7.80 -16.63 8.72
C VAL A 116 8.52 -17.93 9.04
N ASP A 117 9.47 -18.34 8.20
CA ASP A 117 10.29 -19.53 8.47
C ASP A 117 11.48 -19.16 9.38
N GLY A 118 11.41 -19.51 10.66
CA GLY A 118 12.48 -19.22 11.63
C GLY A 118 13.85 -19.85 11.30
N THR A 119 13.92 -20.83 10.39
CA THR A 119 15.18 -21.45 9.94
C THR A 119 15.77 -20.77 8.71
N VAL A 120 14.92 -20.28 7.79
CA VAL A 120 15.32 -19.59 6.56
C VAL A 120 15.34 -18.07 6.75
N ASP A 121 14.21 -17.50 7.11
CA ASP A 121 13.99 -16.06 7.26
C ASP A 121 14.57 -15.54 8.59
N GLY A 122 14.54 -16.35 9.65
CA GLY A 122 15.04 -15.98 10.98
C GLY A 122 14.08 -15.07 11.77
N SER A 123 14.58 -14.38 12.80
CA SER A 123 13.76 -13.56 13.71
C SER A 123 13.12 -12.37 12.98
N VAL A 124 11.84 -12.10 13.23
CA VAL A 124 11.17 -10.87 12.79
C VAL A 124 11.76 -9.67 13.56
N ARG A 125 12.05 -8.58 12.85
CA ARG A 125 12.56 -7.32 13.44
C ARG A 125 11.52 -6.20 13.44
N GLY A 126 10.61 -6.22 12.48
CA GLY A 126 9.52 -5.27 12.37
C GLY A 126 8.53 -5.62 11.26
N VAL A 127 7.39 -4.95 11.31
CA VAL A 127 6.25 -5.08 10.39
C VAL A 127 5.85 -3.68 9.96
N TRP A 128 5.63 -3.49 8.66
CA TRP A 128 5.17 -2.22 8.08
C TRP A 128 3.96 -2.44 7.18
N LEU A 129 3.09 -1.44 7.11
CA LEU A 129 1.99 -1.36 6.16
C LEU A 129 2.37 -0.37 5.07
N MET A 130 2.54 -0.86 3.83
CA MET A 130 3.11 -0.08 2.73
C MET A 130 2.27 -0.20 1.46
N THR A 131 2.42 0.77 0.56
CA THR A 131 1.95 0.66 -0.82
C THR A 131 3.10 0.14 -1.69
N GLU A 132 2.99 -1.08 -2.24
CA GLU A 132 3.81 -1.50 -3.39
C GLU A 132 3.40 -0.67 -4.62
N VAL A 133 4.38 -0.20 -5.38
CA VAL A 133 4.16 0.43 -6.69
C VAL A 133 4.94 -0.35 -7.74
N ASP A 134 4.21 -0.94 -8.68
CA ASP A 134 4.82 -1.74 -9.75
C ASP A 134 5.37 -0.90 -10.91
N HIS A 135 5.95 -1.59 -11.88
CA HIS A 135 6.56 -0.99 -13.07
C HIS A 135 5.54 -0.29 -14.01
N TRP A 136 4.23 -0.54 -13.85
CA TRP A 136 3.13 0.16 -14.52
C TRP A 136 2.49 1.26 -13.64
N ASN A 137 3.13 1.61 -12.51
CA ASN A 137 2.65 2.57 -11.50
C ASN A 137 1.38 2.13 -10.75
N ASN A 138 0.96 0.86 -10.77
CA ASN A 138 -0.21 0.44 -9.99
C ASN A 138 0.15 0.39 -8.49
N GLU A 139 -0.66 1.06 -7.68
CA GLU A 139 -0.58 1.01 -6.21
C GLU A 139 -1.27 -0.25 -5.66
N LYS A 140 -0.60 -0.96 -4.76
CA LYS A 140 -1.13 -2.19 -4.14
C LYS A 140 -0.80 -2.24 -2.65
N GLU A 141 -1.77 -2.56 -1.81
CA GLU A 141 -1.61 -2.68 -0.35
C GLU A 141 -0.76 -3.91 0.01
N ARG A 142 0.21 -3.74 0.90
CA ARG A 142 1.11 -4.81 1.38
C ARG A 142 1.39 -4.70 2.88
N LEU A 143 1.48 -5.86 3.53
CA LEU A 143 2.27 -6.00 4.74
C LEU A 143 3.70 -6.38 4.34
N VAL A 144 4.68 -5.73 4.96
CA VAL A 144 6.10 -5.90 4.68
C VAL A 144 6.81 -6.23 5.99
N LEU A 145 7.50 -7.36 6.03
CA LEU A 145 8.28 -7.81 7.20
C LEU A 145 9.77 -7.76 6.87
N ILE A 146 10.56 -7.24 7.81
CA ILE A 146 12.01 -7.37 7.80
C ILE A 146 12.37 -8.40 8.87
N THR A 147 13.06 -9.45 8.47
CA THR A 147 13.56 -10.50 9.37
C THR A 147 15.09 -10.43 9.47
N ASP A 148 15.70 -11.42 10.13
CA ASP A 148 17.16 -11.50 10.21
C ASP A 148 17.84 -11.76 8.86
N ASN A 149 17.26 -12.59 7.98
CA ASN A 149 17.81 -12.97 6.68
C ASN A 149 17.00 -12.49 5.46
N SER A 150 15.72 -12.12 5.62
CA SER A 150 14.78 -11.90 4.51
C SER A 150 14.01 -10.57 4.62
N LEU A 151 13.70 -9.99 3.45
CA LEU A 151 12.59 -9.06 3.27
C LEU A 151 11.41 -9.87 2.72
N LEU A 152 10.27 -9.81 3.41
CA LEU A 152 9.07 -10.56 3.08
C LEU A 152 7.95 -9.58 2.71
N VAL A 153 7.34 -9.75 1.54
CA VAL A 153 6.27 -8.88 1.03
C VAL A 153 5.01 -9.71 0.84
N PHE A 154 3.97 -9.38 1.60
CA PHE A 154 2.73 -10.13 1.69
C PHE A 154 1.58 -9.40 0.98
N LYS A 155 0.97 -10.05 -0.01
CA LYS A 155 -0.40 -9.74 -0.44
C LYS A 155 -1.35 -10.37 0.57
N TYR A 156 -2.07 -9.53 1.30
CA TYR A 156 -2.97 -9.94 2.39
C TYR A 156 -4.37 -9.39 2.15
N ASP A 157 -5.38 -10.24 2.27
CA ASP A 157 -6.79 -9.86 2.14
C ASP A 157 -7.37 -9.48 3.53
N PHE A 158 -7.50 -8.17 3.77
CA PHE A 158 -8.10 -7.64 5.00
C PHE A 158 -9.64 -7.79 5.08
N VAL A 159 -10.28 -8.39 4.06
CA VAL A 159 -11.70 -8.77 4.06
C VAL A 159 -11.86 -10.25 4.46
N MET A 160 -11.04 -11.13 3.89
CA MET A 160 -11.12 -12.59 4.07
C MET A 160 -10.15 -13.17 5.10
N PHE A 161 -9.25 -12.35 5.65
CA PHE A 161 -8.22 -12.75 6.62
C PHE A 161 -7.33 -13.90 6.12
N ASN A 162 -6.72 -13.72 4.95
CA ASN A 162 -5.75 -14.68 4.40
C ASN A 162 -4.56 -13.98 3.73
N CYS A 163 -3.47 -14.72 3.59
CA CYS A 163 -2.38 -14.34 2.70
C CYS A 163 -2.59 -15.01 1.33
N GLU A 164 -2.68 -14.20 0.28
CA GLU A 164 -2.79 -14.67 -1.10
C GLU A 164 -1.42 -14.97 -1.73
N GLN A 165 -0.38 -14.22 -1.35
CA GLN A 165 0.94 -14.30 -1.96
C GLN A 165 2.03 -13.81 -1.01
N ILE A 166 3.14 -14.54 -0.93
CA ILE A 166 4.37 -14.13 -0.24
C ILE A 166 5.50 -14.02 -1.26
N GLN A 167 6.10 -12.86 -1.41
CA GLN A 167 7.37 -12.67 -2.11
C GLN A 167 8.49 -12.64 -1.06
N ARG A 168 9.43 -13.60 -1.12
CA ARG A 168 10.62 -13.65 -0.25
C ARG A 168 11.83 -13.12 -1.01
N ILE A 169 12.53 -12.15 -0.44
CA ILE A 169 13.74 -11.52 -1.00
C ILE A 169 14.85 -11.65 0.05
N ALA A 170 15.82 -12.54 -0.17
CA ALA A 170 16.90 -12.74 0.80
C ALA A 170 17.87 -11.54 0.81
N LEU A 171 18.14 -11.01 2.02
CA LEU A 171 18.83 -9.73 2.23
C LEU A 171 20.31 -9.76 1.81
N ASN A 172 20.92 -10.94 1.67
CA ASN A 172 22.27 -11.11 1.13
C ASN A 172 22.35 -10.75 -0.36
N PHE A 173 21.23 -10.78 -1.10
CA PHE A 173 21.20 -10.36 -2.50
C PHE A 173 20.86 -8.88 -2.66
N VAL A 174 20.16 -8.26 -1.70
CA VAL A 174 19.85 -6.82 -1.70
C VAL A 174 21.13 -6.01 -1.74
N ASP A 175 21.28 -5.12 -2.72
CA ASP A 175 22.56 -4.43 -2.97
C ASP A 175 22.46 -2.93 -3.27
N ARG A 176 21.30 -2.47 -3.74
CA ARG A 176 20.97 -1.05 -3.83
C ARG A 176 19.60 -0.78 -3.22
N ILE A 177 19.53 0.27 -2.41
CA ILE A 177 18.29 0.85 -1.90
C ILE A 177 18.27 2.30 -2.40
N SER A 178 17.38 2.60 -3.35
CA SER A 178 17.26 3.91 -3.98
C SER A 178 16.03 4.65 -3.42
N CYS A 179 16.24 5.87 -2.94
CA CYS A 179 15.25 6.61 -2.16
C CYS A 179 15.01 7.99 -2.77
N GLY A 180 13.75 8.36 -2.96
CA GLY A 180 13.43 9.69 -3.50
C GLY A 180 12.05 9.81 -4.12
N LYS A 181 11.86 10.91 -4.87
CA LYS A 181 10.62 11.26 -5.55
C LYS A 181 10.47 10.50 -6.86
N PHE A 182 9.22 10.30 -7.27
CA PHE A 182 8.88 9.56 -8.48
C PHE A 182 9.10 10.43 -9.73
N SER A 183 9.59 9.79 -10.79
CA SER A 183 9.86 10.46 -12.06
C SER A 183 9.34 9.62 -13.23
N PHE A 184 8.77 10.30 -14.21
CA PHE A 184 8.07 9.70 -15.35
C PHE A 184 8.69 10.20 -16.68
N PRO A 185 8.56 9.46 -17.79
CA PRO A 185 9.00 9.91 -19.10
C PRO A 185 8.32 11.24 -19.50
N LYS A 186 9.03 12.08 -20.28
CA LYS A 186 8.59 13.44 -20.69
C LYS A 186 7.21 13.53 -21.39
N HIS A 187 6.67 12.40 -21.86
CA HIS A 187 5.39 12.29 -22.54
C HIS A 187 4.41 11.32 -21.85
N SER A 188 4.72 10.86 -20.63
CA SER A 188 3.77 10.07 -19.84
C SER A 188 2.67 10.98 -19.29
N LEU A 189 1.43 10.49 -19.32
CA LEU A 189 0.28 11.13 -18.67
C LEU A 189 0.19 10.80 -17.17
N LEU A 190 1.12 9.98 -16.66
CA LEU A 190 1.22 9.66 -15.25
C LEU A 190 2.01 10.72 -14.49
N GLN A 191 1.44 11.17 -13.38
CA GLN A 191 2.12 11.93 -12.34
C GLN A 191 1.76 11.31 -10.99
N ARG A 192 2.67 11.37 -10.01
CA ARG A 192 2.40 10.97 -8.64
C ARG A 192 3.34 11.67 -7.67
N ASP A 193 2.76 12.26 -6.65
CA ASP A 193 3.48 12.92 -5.56
C ASP A 193 4.01 11.94 -4.51
N GLY A 194 4.85 12.48 -3.64
CA GLY A 194 5.47 11.77 -2.52
C GLY A 194 6.79 11.10 -2.86
N GLU A 195 7.31 10.42 -1.85
CA GLU A 195 8.61 9.75 -1.87
C GLU A 195 8.45 8.25 -1.63
N GLY A 196 9.46 7.49 -2.04
CA GLY A 196 9.47 6.05 -1.91
C GLY A 196 10.87 5.47 -1.79
N VAL A 197 10.90 4.15 -1.64
CA VAL A 197 12.12 3.34 -1.53
C VAL A 197 12.03 2.19 -2.53
N ARG A 198 13.00 2.10 -3.45
CA ARG A 198 13.17 0.98 -4.36
C ARG A 198 14.32 0.09 -3.90
N VAL A 199 14.01 -1.17 -3.62
CA VAL A 199 14.98 -2.18 -3.18
C VAL A 199 15.33 -3.05 -4.38
N PHE A 200 16.62 -3.13 -4.72
CA PHE A 200 17.16 -3.98 -5.79
C PHE A 200 17.91 -5.18 -5.18
N TRP A 201 17.74 -6.36 -5.78
CA TRP A 201 18.48 -7.58 -5.39
C TRP A 201 19.25 -8.23 -6.54
N ASP A 202 19.03 -7.81 -7.79
CA ASP A 202 19.78 -8.25 -8.97
C ASP A 202 20.04 -7.05 -9.90
N ARG A 203 21.27 -6.97 -10.44
CA ARG A 203 21.71 -5.94 -11.39
C ARG A 203 21.90 -6.48 -12.81
N LEU A 204 21.96 -7.81 -12.96
CA LEU A 204 22.33 -8.49 -14.20
C LEU A 204 21.09 -8.94 -14.98
N ARG A 205 19.96 -9.14 -14.30
CA ARG A 205 18.67 -9.42 -14.91
C ARG A 205 17.95 -8.13 -15.34
N GLU A 206 18.14 -7.73 -16.60
CA GLU A 206 17.18 -6.82 -17.22
C GLU A 206 15.80 -7.49 -17.38
N PRO A 207 14.68 -6.78 -17.14
CA PRO A 207 13.35 -7.27 -17.47
C PRO A 207 13.21 -7.54 -18.97
N SER A 208 12.55 -8.63 -19.36
CA SER A 208 12.32 -8.91 -20.78
C SER A 208 11.49 -7.80 -21.44
N PHE A 209 11.62 -7.61 -22.76
CA PHE A 209 10.77 -6.65 -23.48
C PHE A 209 9.28 -6.97 -23.27
N THR A 210 8.91 -8.25 -23.35
CA THR A 210 7.57 -8.76 -23.03
C THR A 210 7.13 -8.48 -21.59
N SER A 211 8.06 -8.45 -20.61
CA SER A 211 7.76 -8.11 -19.22
C SER A 211 7.41 -6.62 -19.07
N ARG A 212 8.15 -5.72 -19.75
CA ARG A 212 7.89 -4.27 -19.74
C ARG A 212 6.49 -3.90 -20.24
N TRP A 213 5.95 -4.68 -21.19
CA TRP A 213 4.59 -4.49 -21.75
C TRP A 213 3.48 -5.26 -21.03
N ASN A 214 3.77 -6.00 -19.96
CA ASN A 214 2.77 -6.81 -19.24
C ASN A 214 2.49 -6.23 -17.84
N PRO A 215 1.31 -5.62 -17.59
CA PRO A 215 0.97 -5.05 -16.27
C PRO A 215 0.97 -6.05 -15.10
N PHE A 216 0.96 -7.36 -15.40
CA PHE A 216 1.01 -8.43 -14.40
C PHE A 216 2.38 -9.10 -14.27
N ALA A 217 3.43 -8.56 -14.91
CA ALA A 217 4.79 -9.09 -14.80
C ALA A 217 5.39 -8.86 -13.39
N THR A 218 5.83 -9.96 -12.76
CA THR A 218 6.43 -9.98 -11.42
C THR A 218 7.91 -10.40 -11.44
N ASP A 219 8.55 -10.39 -12.60
CA ASP A 219 9.93 -10.88 -12.82
C ASP A 219 11.00 -9.78 -12.73
N PHE A 220 10.59 -8.56 -12.35
CA PHE A 220 11.47 -7.41 -12.16
C PHE A 220 12.39 -7.62 -10.94
N PRO A 221 13.68 -7.23 -11.03
CA PRO A 221 14.69 -7.47 -9.98
C PRO A 221 14.63 -6.43 -8.83
N PHE A 222 13.50 -5.73 -8.70
CA PHE A 222 13.28 -4.71 -7.68
C PHE A 222 11.83 -4.70 -7.21
N VAL A 223 11.62 -4.20 -5.98
CA VAL A 223 10.31 -3.81 -5.45
C VAL A 223 10.36 -2.32 -5.09
N THR A 224 9.26 -1.60 -5.26
CA THR A 224 9.18 -0.18 -4.92
C THR A 224 8.06 0.04 -3.91
N PHE A 225 8.36 0.72 -2.81
CA PHE A 225 7.39 1.09 -1.79
C PHE A 225 7.15 2.60 -1.75
N THR A 226 5.93 3.00 -1.42
CA THR A 226 5.53 4.37 -1.10
C THR A 226 4.57 4.35 0.10
N HIS A 227 4.28 5.52 0.67
CA HIS A 227 3.51 5.62 1.91
C HIS A 227 2.11 4.99 1.76
N HIS A 228 1.58 4.41 2.84
CA HIS A 228 0.21 3.94 2.85
C HIS A 228 -0.78 5.11 3.05
N PRO A 229 -1.93 5.18 2.33
CA PRO A 229 -2.88 6.28 2.48
C PRO A 229 -3.47 6.46 3.89
N VAL A 230 -3.32 5.47 4.78
CA VAL A 230 -3.79 5.54 6.17
C VAL A 230 -2.79 6.17 7.15
N ARG A 231 -1.59 6.56 6.70
CA ARG A 231 -0.52 7.14 7.55
C ARG A 231 -1.03 8.30 8.43
N THR A 232 -1.93 9.12 7.89
CA THR A 232 -2.45 10.34 8.52
C THR A 232 -3.63 10.11 9.49
N VAL A 233 -4.01 8.86 9.76
CA VAL A 233 -5.20 8.53 10.59
C VAL A 233 -4.94 8.61 12.09
N SER A 234 -3.78 8.11 12.54
CA SER A 234 -3.34 8.15 13.94
C SER A 234 -1.84 7.88 14.01
N ASP A 235 -1.21 8.29 15.10
CA ASP A 235 0.24 8.15 15.33
C ASP A 235 0.72 6.69 15.14
N SER A 236 -0.04 5.73 15.68
CA SER A 236 0.19 4.29 15.51
C SER A 236 0.16 3.79 14.06
N PHE A 237 -0.58 4.45 13.16
CA PHE A 237 -0.53 4.19 11.73
C PHE A 237 0.54 5.02 11.02
N SER A 238 0.93 6.18 11.57
CA SER A 238 2.07 6.95 11.05
C SER A 238 3.37 6.17 11.19
N ASP A 239 3.63 5.60 12.37
CA ASP A 239 4.84 4.81 12.66
C ASP A 239 4.90 3.53 11.81
N LEU A 240 3.78 2.79 11.75
CA LEU A 240 3.64 1.56 10.96
C LEU A 240 3.80 1.78 9.44
N CYS A 241 3.46 2.98 8.96
CA CYS A 241 3.50 3.34 7.55
C CYS A 241 4.71 4.24 7.20
N ASP A 242 5.67 4.42 8.11
CA ASP A 242 6.83 5.26 7.88
C ASP A 242 7.91 4.58 7.04
N ILE A 243 8.26 5.23 5.92
CA ILE A 243 9.29 4.74 5.00
C ILE A 243 10.70 4.96 5.57
N GLN A 244 10.93 6.00 6.36
CA GLN A 244 12.29 6.34 6.81
C GLN A 244 12.80 5.28 7.82
N THR A 245 11.97 4.95 8.81
CA THR A 245 12.19 3.86 9.76
C THR A 245 12.35 2.50 9.04
N PHE A 246 11.50 2.22 8.04
CA PHE A 246 11.63 1.02 7.21
C PHE A 246 12.98 0.97 6.46
N GLN A 247 13.39 2.07 5.82
CA GLN A 247 14.64 2.19 5.07
C GLN A 247 15.86 1.96 5.96
N GLU A 248 15.89 2.57 7.15
CA GLU A 248 16.99 2.44 8.10
C GLU A 248 17.10 1.01 8.64
N GLN A 249 15.99 0.39 9.03
CA GLN A 249 15.99 -0.99 9.49
C GLN A 249 16.34 -1.98 8.36
N LEU A 250 15.89 -1.74 7.14
CA LEU A 250 16.25 -2.56 5.97
C LEU A 250 17.74 -2.46 5.66
N ARG A 251 18.29 -1.24 5.68
CA ARG A 251 19.74 -1.01 5.51
C ARG A 251 20.53 -1.76 6.57
N ALA A 252 20.17 -1.61 7.85
CA ALA A 252 20.86 -2.26 8.96
C ALA A 252 20.73 -3.79 8.92
N ALA A 253 19.57 -4.31 8.51
CA ALA A 253 19.35 -5.75 8.35
C ALA A 253 20.20 -6.33 7.21
N ALA A 254 20.13 -5.76 6.02
CA ALA A 254 20.92 -6.22 4.88
C ALA A 254 22.43 -6.05 5.12
N GLN A 255 22.90 -4.94 5.71
CA GLN A 255 24.31 -4.78 6.08
C GLN A 255 24.79 -5.86 7.07
N LYS A 256 23.99 -6.20 8.11
CA LYS A 256 24.30 -7.31 9.03
C LYS A 256 24.36 -8.66 8.29
N VAL A 257 23.49 -8.92 7.33
CA VAL A 257 23.50 -10.17 6.55
C VAL A 257 24.72 -10.25 5.62
N HIS A 258 25.07 -9.17 4.92
CA HIS A 258 26.26 -9.11 4.06
C HIS A 258 27.56 -9.38 4.83
N ALA A 259 27.65 -8.94 6.08
CA ALA A 259 28.81 -9.21 6.93
C ALA A 259 28.95 -10.69 7.35
N VAL A 260 27.85 -11.47 7.35
CA VAL A 260 27.83 -12.89 7.75
C VAL A 260 27.82 -13.84 6.55
N LYS A 261 27.16 -13.43 5.45
CA LYS A 261 26.97 -14.20 4.20
C LYS A 261 27.27 -13.32 2.97
N PRO A 262 28.52 -12.90 2.75
CA PRO A 262 28.88 -12.06 1.60
C PRO A 262 28.68 -12.83 0.29
N VAL A 263 28.02 -12.20 -0.69
CA VAL A 263 27.79 -12.79 -2.02
C VAL A 263 28.97 -12.49 -2.95
N PRO A 264 29.57 -13.50 -3.61
CA PRO A 264 30.65 -13.28 -4.59
C PRO A 264 30.27 -12.22 -5.64
N GLY A 265 31.15 -11.26 -5.89
CA GLY A 265 30.91 -10.14 -6.80
C GLY A 265 30.09 -8.96 -6.22
N LYS A 266 29.51 -9.08 -5.02
CA LYS A 266 28.78 -7.98 -4.33
C LYS A 266 29.52 -7.44 -3.09
N ALA A 267 30.86 -7.44 -3.11
CA ALA A 267 31.72 -7.13 -1.96
C ALA A 267 31.54 -5.73 -1.33
N ASN A 268 30.96 -4.76 -2.04
CA ASN A 268 30.74 -3.40 -1.53
C ASN A 268 29.55 -3.27 -0.56
N GLY A 269 28.83 -4.37 -0.29
CA GLY A 269 27.64 -4.38 0.57
C GLY A 269 26.47 -3.57 0.00
N VAL A 270 25.62 -3.05 0.89
CA VAL A 270 24.37 -2.36 0.54
C VAL A 270 24.63 -0.88 0.28
N MET A 271 24.46 -0.45 -0.98
CA MET A 271 24.52 0.96 -1.37
C MET A 271 23.16 1.62 -1.15
N VAL A 272 23.13 2.74 -0.43
CA VAL A 272 21.93 3.58 -0.31
C VAL A 272 22.15 4.83 -1.16
N LEU A 273 21.25 5.09 -2.11
CA LEU A 273 21.33 6.24 -3.02
C LEU A 273 20.08 7.10 -2.88
N ASN A 274 20.26 8.42 -2.77
CA ASN A 274 19.15 9.37 -2.83
C ASN A 274 18.99 9.83 -4.29
N GLU A 275 18.15 9.12 -5.05
CA GLU A 275 17.98 9.30 -6.50
C GLU A 275 16.49 9.24 -6.91
N LEU A 276 16.15 9.84 -8.06
CA LEU A 276 14.77 9.85 -8.54
C LEU A 276 14.33 8.46 -8.97
N ILE A 277 13.16 8.03 -8.49
CA ILE A 277 12.61 6.70 -8.75
C ILE A 277 11.86 6.74 -10.09
N HIS A 278 12.59 6.43 -11.16
CA HIS A 278 12.03 6.34 -12.51
C HIS A 278 11.03 5.18 -12.65
N ILE A 279 9.90 5.44 -13.29
CA ILE A 279 8.90 4.43 -13.70
C ILE A 279 8.80 4.46 -15.23
N GLU A 280 8.99 3.32 -15.90
CA GLU A 280 9.03 3.22 -17.38
C GLU A 280 7.65 3.27 -18.06
N ALA A 281 6.58 3.59 -17.32
CA ALA A 281 5.20 3.56 -17.81
C ALA A 281 4.85 4.79 -18.67
N TYR A 282 4.86 4.60 -20.00
CA TYR A 282 4.44 5.62 -20.97
C TYR A 282 2.91 5.72 -21.10
N VAL A 283 2.21 4.58 -21.21
CA VAL A 283 0.75 4.51 -21.40
C VAL A 283 0.13 3.83 -20.19
N GLY A 284 -0.48 4.63 -19.30
CA GLY A 284 -0.93 4.18 -17.98
C GLY A 284 -2.37 4.52 -17.62
N LEU A 285 -3.28 4.68 -18.60
CA LEU A 285 -4.67 5.07 -18.32
C LEU A 285 -5.38 4.08 -17.36
N MET A 286 -5.11 2.78 -17.52
CA MET A 286 -5.63 1.75 -16.60
C MET A 286 -5.07 1.90 -15.18
N SER A 287 -3.76 2.15 -15.04
CA SER A 287 -3.11 2.38 -13.74
C SER A 287 -3.61 3.68 -13.08
N PHE A 288 -3.81 4.75 -13.85
CA PHE A 288 -4.36 6.01 -13.39
C PHE A 288 -5.79 5.85 -12.84
N LEU A 289 -6.67 5.22 -13.61
CA LEU A 289 -8.03 4.89 -13.18
C LEU A 289 -8.04 3.93 -11.98
N GLY A 290 -7.12 2.96 -11.96
CA GLY A 290 -6.92 2.03 -10.86
C GLY A 290 -6.52 2.72 -9.56
N ASN A 291 -5.55 3.63 -9.61
CA ASN A 291 -5.05 4.37 -8.45
C ASN A 291 -6.06 5.41 -7.96
N GLN A 292 -6.75 6.14 -8.84
CA GLN A 292 -7.80 7.09 -8.43
C GLN A 292 -8.97 6.39 -7.72
N ASN A 293 -9.35 5.19 -8.18
CA ASN A 293 -10.33 4.33 -7.51
C ASN A 293 -9.72 3.47 -6.39
N LYS A 294 -8.42 3.61 -6.12
CA LYS A 294 -7.61 2.85 -5.15
C LYS A 294 -7.93 1.35 -5.21
N LEU A 295 -7.89 0.76 -6.40
CA LEU A 295 -8.32 -0.63 -6.66
C LEU A 295 -7.44 -1.68 -5.98
N GLY A 296 -6.13 -1.46 -5.90
CA GLY A 296 -5.18 -2.38 -5.25
C GLY A 296 -5.19 -2.37 -3.72
N TYR A 297 -6.15 -1.70 -3.08
CA TYR A 297 -6.33 -1.62 -1.63
C TYR A 297 -7.61 -2.33 -1.17
N CYS A 298 -7.60 -2.87 0.04
CA CYS A 298 -8.77 -3.45 0.69
C CYS A 298 -9.68 -2.33 1.21
N MET A 299 -10.60 -1.85 0.39
CA MET A 299 -11.58 -0.82 0.73
C MET A 299 -13.03 -1.27 0.51
N ALA A 300 -13.95 -0.82 1.37
CA ALA A 300 -15.38 -0.97 1.17
C ALA A 300 -15.87 -0.04 0.04
N ARG A 301 -16.07 -0.59 -1.17
CA ARG A 301 -16.46 0.17 -2.39
C ARG A 301 -17.97 0.48 -2.49
N GLY A 302 -18.62 0.67 -1.34
CA GLY A 302 -20.06 0.97 -1.23
C GLY A 302 -20.95 -0.24 -1.51
N ASN A 303 -22.26 -0.08 -1.27
CA ASN A 303 -23.26 -1.04 -1.71
C ASN A 303 -23.75 -0.65 -3.10
N ILE A 304 -23.42 -1.45 -4.10
CA ILE A 304 -24.37 -1.69 -5.20
C ILE A 304 -25.39 -2.67 -4.61
N GLY A 305 -26.49 -2.13 -4.11
CA GLY A 305 -27.62 -2.96 -3.66
C GLY A 305 -28.37 -3.54 -4.85
N PHE A 306 -28.75 -4.81 -4.73
CA PHE A 306 -29.79 -5.46 -5.52
C PHE A 306 -31.03 -5.63 -4.64
#